data_AF-A0A9D8FZZ1-F1
#
_entry.id   AF-A0A9D8FZZ1-F1
#
_cell.length_a   1.000
_cell.length_b   1.000
_cell.length_c   1.000
_cell.angle_alpha   90.00
_cell.angle_beta   90.00
_cell.angle_gamma   90.00
#
_symmetry.space_group_name_H-M   'P 1'
#
loop_
_entity.id
_entity.type
_entity.pdbx_description
1 polymer ?
#
loop_
_entity_poly.entity_id
_entity_poly.type
_entity_poly.pdbx_seq_one_letter_code
_entity_poly.pdbx_strand_id
1 'polypeptide(L)'
;MNWFMQGGKLMMEGARAQARWDKSVSDTILRDRKRLFILAMLIVPIFLIGIAFADDVGSNLPEMVGGKEAYGPSEYSLMIFAGSIIVGLIAGLISGCIGAGGGFVITPALMSMGVKGIMAVGTDLFHIFAKAIMGSVIHRKLGNVCVRIAITFVIGSLAGATLGGMINRGLYNA
;
A
#
# COMPACT_ATOMS: atom_id res chain seq x y z
N MET A 1 -16.16 -12.97 35.80
CA MET A 1 -16.76 -12.91 34.44
C MET A 1 -17.07 -11.49 33.95
N ASN A 2 -17.21 -10.47 34.81
CA ASN A 2 -17.51 -9.08 34.39
C ASN A 2 -16.35 -8.32 33.73
N TRP A 3 -15.09 -8.71 33.99
CA TRP A 3 -13.91 -7.95 33.54
C TRP A 3 -13.70 -8.01 32.02
N PHE A 4 -13.86 -9.19 31.40
CA PHE A 4 -13.76 -9.35 29.93
C PHE A 4 -14.87 -8.59 29.18
N MET A 5 -16.11 -8.61 29.69
CA MET A 5 -17.20 -7.87 29.08
C MET A 5 -17.05 -6.35 29.25
N GLN A 6 -16.47 -5.88 30.36
CA GLN A 6 -16.15 -4.47 30.56
C GLN A 6 -14.99 -4.02 29.65
N GLY A 7 -13.94 -4.84 29.50
CA GLY A 7 -12.85 -4.59 28.56
C GLY A 7 -13.32 -4.51 27.11
N GLY A 8 -14.20 -5.44 26.69
CA GLY A 8 -14.79 -5.39 25.34
C GLY A 8 -15.64 -4.14 25.09
N LYS A 9 -16.43 -3.70 26.07
CA LYS A 9 -17.19 -2.45 25.99
C LYS A 9 -16.28 -1.22 25.91
N LEU A 10 -15.21 -1.20 26.70
CA LEU A 10 -14.20 -0.12 26.67
C LEU A 10 -13.53 -0.03 25.29
N MET A 11 -13.10 -1.16 24.72
CA MET A 11 -12.50 -1.19 23.39
C MET A 11 -13.46 -0.73 22.29
N MET A 12 -14.73 -1.16 22.36
CA MET A 12 -15.76 -0.73 21.40
C MET A 12 -16.08 0.77 21.50
N GLU A 13 -16.17 1.33 22.71
CA GLU A 13 -16.34 2.78 22.89
C GLU A 13 -15.09 3.54 22.44
N GLY A 14 -13.89 3.02 22.68
CA GLY A 14 -12.63 3.56 22.18
C GLY A 14 -12.59 3.62 20.65
N ALA A 15 -12.94 2.52 19.97
CA ALA A 15 -13.00 2.47 18.51
C ALA A 15 -14.03 3.46 17.93
N ARG A 16 -15.20 3.60 18.58
CA ARG A 16 -16.22 4.58 18.19
C ARG A 16 -15.76 6.02 18.41
N ALA A 17 -15.05 6.30 19.51
CA ALA A 17 -14.50 7.61 19.79
C ALA A 17 -13.43 7.99 18.76
N GLN A 18 -12.53 7.06 18.41
CA GLN A 18 -11.53 7.25 17.36
C GLN A 18 -12.19 7.53 16.01
N ALA A 19 -13.18 6.74 15.60
CA ALA A 19 -13.86 6.96 14.32
C ALA A 19 -14.60 8.32 14.26
N ARG A 20 -15.17 8.77 15.38
CA ARG A 20 -15.79 10.12 15.48
C ARG A 20 -14.74 11.23 15.40
N TRP A 21 -13.58 11.03 16.03
CA TRP A 21 -12.46 11.97 15.96
C TRP A 21 -11.89 12.04 14.54
N ASP A 22 -11.63 10.91 13.87
CA ASP A 22 -11.16 10.88 12.49
C ASP A 22 -12.12 11.61 11.55
N LYS A 23 -13.44 11.38 11.72
CA LYS A 23 -14.46 12.08 10.94
C LYS A 23 -14.45 13.59 11.23
N SER A 24 -14.41 14.01 12.49
CA SER A 24 -14.46 15.44 12.84
C SER A 24 -13.19 16.17 12.39
N VAL A 25 -12.03 15.54 12.48
CA VAL A 25 -10.76 16.07 11.96
C VAL A 25 -10.84 16.20 10.44
N SER A 26 -11.31 15.17 9.73
CA SER A 26 -11.50 15.20 8.28
C SER A 26 -12.44 16.34 7.87
N ASP A 27 -13.59 16.48 8.54
CA ASP A 27 -14.55 17.56 8.28
C ASP A 27 -13.95 18.96 8.56
N THR A 28 -13.11 19.08 9.58
CA THR A 28 -12.44 20.35 9.94
C THR A 28 -11.38 20.74 8.91
N ILE A 29 -10.59 19.78 8.43
CA ILE A 29 -9.56 20.00 7.41
C ILE A 29 -10.21 20.37 6.07
N LEU A 30 -11.28 19.67 5.68
CA LEU A 30 -11.93 19.88 4.38
C LEU A 30 -12.79 21.16 4.34
N ARG A 31 -13.36 21.61 5.47
CA ARG A 31 -14.18 22.83 5.52
C ARG A 31 -13.39 24.13 5.69
N ASP A 32 -12.25 24.11 6.39
CA ASP A 32 -11.48 25.32 6.66
C ASP A 32 -10.52 25.63 5.50
N ARG A 33 -10.82 26.69 4.72
CA ARG A 33 -9.99 27.12 3.59
C ARG A 33 -8.53 27.37 3.96
N LYS A 34 -8.25 27.82 5.19
CA LYS A 34 -6.86 28.06 5.63
C LYS A 34 -6.10 26.76 5.83
N ARG A 35 -6.76 25.73 6.40
CA ARG A 35 -6.15 24.40 6.59
C ARG A 35 -5.98 23.68 5.27
N LEU A 36 -6.96 23.79 4.37
CA LEU A 36 -6.85 23.28 3.02
C LEU A 36 -5.68 23.92 2.27
N PHE A 37 -5.47 25.23 2.45
CA PHE A 37 -4.33 25.94 1.86
C PHE A 37 -3.00 25.48 2.45
N ILE A 38 -2.90 25.30 3.77
CA ILE A 38 -1.69 24.74 4.41
C ILE A 38 -1.41 23.33 3.86
N LEU A 39 -2.44 22.50 3.70
CA LEU A 39 -2.30 21.15 3.17
C LEU A 39 -1.86 21.15 1.69
N ALA A 40 -2.42 22.06 0.88
CA ALA A 40 -1.97 22.29 -0.48
C ALA A 40 -0.52 22.79 -0.53
N MET A 41 -0.12 23.68 0.38
CA MET A 41 1.25 24.19 0.48
C MET A 41 2.23 23.10 0.90
N LEU A 42 1.84 22.13 1.73
CA LEU A 42 2.66 20.97 2.10
C LEU A 42 2.85 19.99 0.92
N ILE A 43 1.92 19.99 -0.04
CA ILE A 43 2.03 19.20 -1.27
C ILE A 43 3.02 19.84 -2.25
N VAL A 44 3.14 21.18 -2.28
CA VAL A 44 4.05 21.92 -3.17
C VAL A 44 5.51 21.44 -3.12
N PRO A 45 6.18 21.29 -1.97
CA PRO A 45 7.56 20.79 -1.93
C PRO A 45 7.68 19.36 -2.45
N ILE A 46 6.67 18.51 -2.29
CA ILE A 46 6.68 17.14 -2.85
C ILE A 46 6.76 17.21 -4.38
N PHE A 47 5.96 18.08 -5.00
CA PHE A 47 5.99 18.28 -6.45
C PHE A 47 7.25 19.02 -6.92
N LEU A 48 7.70 20.06 -6.22
CA LEU A 48 8.90 20.80 -6.57
C LEU A 48 10.16 19.93 -6.48
N ILE A 49 10.29 19.14 -5.41
CA ILE A 49 11.35 18.14 -5.28
C ILE A 49 11.20 17.11 -6.40
N GLY A 50 10.00 16.55 -6.60
CA GLY A 50 9.75 15.60 -7.68
C GLY A 50 10.19 16.09 -9.06
N ILE A 51 9.93 17.37 -9.38
CA ILE A 51 10.29 17.99 -10.67
C ILE A 51 11.79 18.36 -10.71
N ALA A 52 12.35 18.91 -9.64
CA ALA A 52 13.77 19.30 -9.60
C ALA A 52 14.72 18.09 -9.69
N PHE A 53 14.30 16.94 -9.15
CA PHE A 53 15.00 15.67 -9.30
C PHE A 53 14.60 14.90 -10.59
N ALA A 54 13.59 15.36 -11.33
CA ALA A 54 13.12 14.67 -12.54
C ALA A 54 14.14 14.71 -13.67
N ASP A 55 14.93 15.78 -13.81
CA ASP A 55 15.93 15.90 -14.89
C ASP A 55 17.16 15.01 -14.66
N ASP A 56 17.63 14.89 -13.41
CA ASP A 56 18.81 14.08 -13.03
C ASP A 56 18.49 12.57 -13.01
N VAL A 57 17.27 12.23 -12.58
CA VAL A 57 16.75 10.86 -12.63
C VAL A 57 16.33 10.52 -14.07
N GLY A 58 15.81 11.48 -14.84
CA GLY A 58 15.29 11.32 -16.20
C GLY A 58 16.25 10.67 -17.19
N SER A 59 17.53 11.06 -17.16
CA SER A 59 18.57 10.45 -18.00
C SER A 59 18.96 9.03 -17.57
N ASN A 60 18.77 8.68 -16.30
CA ASN A 60 19.13 7.39 -15.71
C ASN A 60 17.91 6.48 -15.43
N LEU A 61 16.68 6.96 -15.70
CA LEU A 61 15.41 6.24 -15.51
C LEU A 61 15.38 4.87 -16.22
N PRO A 62 15.87 4.72 -17.47
CA PRO A 62 15.85 3.43 -18.15
C PRO A 62 16.73 2.39 -17.45
N GLU A 63 17.84 2.81 -16.83
CA GLU A 63 18.79 1.95 -16.13
C GLU A 63 18.33 1.64 -14.70
N MET A 64 17.75 2.63 -14.00
CA MET A 64 17.20 2.46 -12.65
C MET A 64 15.87 1.69 -12.59
N VAL A 65 15.00 1.85 -13.59
CA VAL A 65 13.70 1.14 -13.66
C VAL A 65 13.83 -0.19 -14.43
N GLY A 66 15.02 -0.48 -14.98
CA GLY A 66 15.38 -1.74 -15.63
C GLY A 66 14.95 -1.87 -17.10
N GLY A 67 14.35 -0.83 -17.70
CA GLY A 67 14.03 -0.80 -19.13
C GLY A 67 13.25 -2.03 -19.62
N LYS A 68 13.52 -2.50 -20.85
CA LYS A 68 12.92 -3.74 -21.40
C LYS A 68 13.50 -5.01 -20.76
N GLU A 69 14.63 -4.90 -20.06
CA GLU A 69 15.29 -6.00 -19.35
C GLU A 69 14.65 -6.32 -18.00
N ALA A 70 13.86 -5.38 -17.45
CA ALA A 70 13.05 -5.58 -16.26
C ALA A 70 12.10 -6.79 -16.40
N TYR A 71 11.62 -7.04 -17.63
CA TYR A 71 10.71 -8.14 -17.97
C TYR A 71 11.42 -9.47 -18.28
N GLY A 72 12.76 -9.50 -18.35
CA GLY A 72 13.49 -10.73 -18.64
C GLY A 72 13.40 -11.73 -17.47
N PRO A 73 13.60 -13.04 -17.69
CA PRO A 73 13.58 -14.02 -16.60
C PRO A 73 14.62 -13.68 -15.53
N SER A 74 14.23 -13.76 -14.25
CA SER A 74 15.20 -13.79 -13.15
C SER A 74 15.83 -15.18 -13.13
N GLU A 75 17.16 -15.27 -13.15
CA GLU A 75 17.89 -16.53 -12.94
C GLU A 75 17.41 -17.16 -11.62
N TYR A 76 16.73 -18.31 -11.70
CA TYR A 76 16.18 -18.99 -10.54
C TYR A 76 17.25 -19.92 -9.96
N SER A 77 17.93 -19.46 -8.90
CA SER A 77 18.75 -20.34 -8.07
C SER A 77 17.94 -20.91 -6.91
N LEU A 78 18.24 -22.15 -6.50
CA LEU A 78 17.64 -22.79 -5.31
C LEU A 78 17.81 -21.92 -4.05
N MET A 79 18.91 -21.17 -3.97
CA MET A 79 19.19 -20.24 -2.86
C MET A 79 18.22 -19.05 -2.84
N ILE A 80 17.89 -18.49 -4.01
CA ILE A 80 16.92 -17.39 -4.14
C ILE A 80 15.52 -17.90 -3.78
N PHE A 81 15.17 -19.09 -4.26
CA PHE A 81 13.90 -19.73 -3.91
C PHE A 81 13.76 -19.95 -2.40
N ALA A 82 14.75 -20.60 -1.77
CA ALA A 82 14.74 -20.83 -0.33
C ALA A 82 14.72 -19.52 0.48
N GLY A 83 15.51 -18.53 0.10
CA GLY A 83 15.52 -17.23 0.79
C GLY A 83 14.20 -16.46 0.61
N SER A 84 13.55 -16.55 -0.55
CA SER A 84 12.25 -15.89 -0.79
C SER A 84 11.14 -16.43 0.09
N ILE A 85 11.19 -17.74 0.42
CA ILE A 85 10.28 -18.36 1.40
C ILE A 85 10.50 -17.78 2.80
N ILE A 86 11.77 -17.62 3.22
CA ILE A 86 12.11 -17.05 4.52
C ILE A 86 11.65 -15.58 4.61
N VAL A 87 11.91 -14.79 3.57
CA VAL A 87 11.44 -13.40 3.46
C VAL A 87 9.91 -13.35 3.53
N GLY A 88 9.23 -14.20 2.76
CA GLY A 88 7.77 -14.31 2.77
C GLY A 88 7.21 -14.70 4.14
N LEU A 89 7.88 -15.57 4.89
CA LEU A 89 7.49 -15.98 6.24
C LEU A 89 7.64 -14.82 7.24
N ILE A 90 8.81 -14.18 7.25
CA ILE A 90 9.13 -13.07 8.17
C ILE A 90 8.22 -11.87 7.89
N ALA A 91 8.14 -11.43 6.64
CA ALA A 91 7.25 -10.36 6.25
C ALA A 91 5.77 -10.77 6.44
N GLY A 92 5.48 -12.05 6.25
CA GLY A 92 4.25 -12.74 6.61
C GLY A 92 3.76 -12.39 8.00
N LEU A 93 4.60 -12.72 8.99
CA LEU A 93 4.41 -12.50 10.42
C LEU A 93 4.34 -11.02 10.77
N ILE A 94 5.30 -10.22 10.31
CA ILE A 94 5.36 -8.78 10.62
C ILE A 94 4.10 -8.08 10.12
N SER A 95 3.73 -8.29 8.85
CA SER A 95 2.55 -7.65 8.28
C SER A 95 1.25 -8.16 8.91
N GLY A 96 1.22 -9.43 9.35
CA GLY A 96 0.06 -10.01 10.05
C GLY A 96 -0.14 -9.39 11.44
N CYS A 97 0.94 -9.18 12.19
CA CYS A 97 0.88 -8.58 13.52
C CYS A 97 0.62 -7.07 13.49
N ILE A 98 1.25 -6.35 12.56
CA ILE A 98 1.13 -4.88 12.46
C ILE A 98 -0.13 -4.47 11.70
N GLY A 99 -0.65 -5.33 10.82
CA GLY A 99 -1.76 -4.99 9.92
C GLY A 99 -1.37 -4.00 8.81
N ALA A 100 -0.09 -3.63 8.71
CA ALA A 100 0.43 -2.82 7.62
C ALA A 100 0.55 -3.68 6.34
N GLY A 101 0.15 -3.13 5.19
CA GLY A 101 0.37 -3.78 3.89
C GLY A 101 1.87 -3.97 3.67
N GLY A 102 2.36 -5.21 3.78
CA GLY A 102 3.79 -5.55 3.92
C GLY A 102 4.71 -5.22 2.75
N GLY A 103 4.25 -4.43 1.77
CA GLY A 103 4.98 -4.16 0.54
C GLY A 103 6.24 -3.32 0.69
N PHE A 104 6.32 -2.53 1.76
CA PHE A 104 7.54 -1.81 2.13
C PHE A 104 8.66 -2.74 2.64
N VAL A 105 8.35 -3.99 3.00
CA VAL A 105 9.35 -4.98 3.45
C VAL A 105 9.67 -5.98 2.35
N ILE A 106 8.64 -6.54 1.72
CA ILE A 106 8.80 -7.65 0.78
C ILE A 106 9.49 -7.21 -0.51
N THR A 107 9.05 -6.10 -1.09
CA THR A 107 9.60 -5.63 -2.36
C THR A 107 11.11 -5.31 -2.23
N PRO A 108 11.57 -4.50 -1.24
CA PRO A 108 13.00 -4.26 -1.07
C PRO A 108 13.80 -5.51 -0.69
N ALA A 109 13.23 -6.41 0.12
CA ALA A 109 13.91 -7.65 0.51
C ALA A 109 14.14 -8.59 -0.68
N LEU A 110 13.13 -8.75 -1.56
CA LEU A 110 13.27 -9.54 -2.79
C LEU A 110 14.25 -8.89 -3.76
N MET A 111 14.21 -7.56 -3.92
CA MET A 111 15.16 -6.83 -4.75
C MET A 111 16.60 -6.97 -4.24
N SER A 112 16.82 -6.93 -2.92
CA SER A 112 18.13 -7.16 -2.31
C SER A 112 18.67 -8.56 -2.53
N MET A 113 17.80 -9.53 -2.83
CA MET A 113 18.20 -10.91 -3.17
C MET A 113 18.47 -11.10 -4.67
N GLY A 114 18.39 -10.04 -5.48
CA GLY A 114 18.58 -10.11 -6.93
C GLY A 114 17.33 -10.42 -7.74
N VAL A 115 16.14 -10.43 -7.12
CA VAL A 115 14.88 -10.52 -7.86
C VAL A 115 14.63 -9.19 -8.58
N LYS A 116 14.36 -9.24 -9.88
CA LYS A 116 14.05 -8.04 -10.67
C LYS A 116 12.88 -7.27 -10.08
N GLY A 117 12.97 -5.94 -10.05
CA GLY A 117 12.00 -5.07 -9.39
C GLY A 117 10.55 -5.31 -9.82
N ILE A 118 10.29 -5.48 -11.12
CA ILE A 118 8.92 -5.73 -11.63
C ILE A 118 8.34 -7.05 -11.09
N MET A 119 9.16 -8.09 -10.98
CA MET A 119 8.78 -9.41 -10.47
C MET A 119 8.57 -9.37 -8.95
N ALA A 120 9.44 -8.63 -8.24
CA ALA A 120 9.32 -8.41 -6.80
C ALA A 120 8.00 -7.70 -6.46
N VAL A 121 7.71 -6.59 -7.16
CA VAL A 121 6.46 -5.84 -7.01
C VAL A 121 5.25 -6.71 -7.34
N GLY A 122 5.27 -7.44 -8.47
CA GLY A 122 4.17 -8.34 -8.85
C GLY A 122 3.89 -9.44 -7.82
N THR A 123 4.96 -10.03 -7.27
CA THR A 123 4.88 -11.07 -6.23
C THR A 123 4.27 -10.52 -4.94
N ASP A 124 4.70 -9.32 -4.52
CA ASP A 124 4.18 -8.66 -3.33
C ASP A 124 2.69 -8.29 -3.48
N LEU A 125 2.27 -7.78 -4.64
CA LEU A 125 0.85 -7.51 -4.91
C LEU A 125 -0.01 -8.77 -4.76
N PHE A 126 0.44 -9.90 -5.30
CA PHE A 126 -0.28 -11.17 -5.17
C PHE A 126 -0.35 -11.64 -3.71
N HIS A 127 0.73 -11.48 -2.96
CA HIS A 127 0.78 -11.80 -1.53
C HIS A 127 -0.18 -10.94 -0.70
N ILE A 128 -0.22 -9.62 -0.94
CA ILE A 128 -1.18 -8.70 -0.29
C ILE A 128 -2.61 -9.07 -0.66
N PHE A 129 -2.87 -9.39 -1.93
CA PHE A 129 -4.19 -9.82 -2.41
C PHE A 129 -4.69 -11.07 -1.69
N ALA A 130 -3.86 -12.12 -1.56
CA ALA A 130 -4.21 -13.35 -0.84
C ALA A 130 -4.56 -13.08 0.63
N LYS A 131 -3.78 -12.23 1.30
CA LYS A 131 -4.05 -11.81 2.69
C LYS A 131 -5.34 -11.00 2.80
N ALA A 132 -5.60 -10.09 1.86
CA ALA A 132 -6.79 -9.27 1.84
C ALA A 132 -8.06 -10.11 1.69
N ILE A 133 -8.04 -11.18 0.88
CA ILE A 133 -9.17 -12.12 0.77
C ILE A 133 -9.45 -12.77 2.12
N MET A 134 -8.42 -13.36 2.75
CA MET A 134 -8.58 -14.03 4.03
C MET A 134 -9.10 -13.06 5.12
N GLY A 135 -8.49 -11.89 5.22
CA GLY A 135 -8.90 -10.84 6.16
C GLY A 135 -10.34 -10.39 5.93
N SER A 136 -10.72 -10.16 4.67
CA SER A 136 -12.08 -9.75 4.29
C SER A 136 -13.12 -10.82 4.64
N VAL A 137 -12.83 -12.11 4.38
CA VAL A 137 -13.74 -13.22 4.71
C VAL A 137 -13.95 -13.32 6.22
N ILE A 138 -12.88 -13.25 7.02
CA ILE A 138 -12.97 -13.33 8.48
C ILE A 138 -13.78 -12.14 9.04
N HIS A 139 -13.46 -10.92 8.63
CA HIS A 139 -14.18 -9.72 9.09
C HIS A 139 -15.64 -9.71 8.63
N ARG A 140 -15.93 -10.29 7.45
CA ARG A 140 -17.31 -10.47 6.98
C ARG A 140 -18.08 -11.45 7.84
N LYS A 141 -17.47 -12.58 8.24
CA LYS A 141 -18.07 -13.54 9.18
C LYS A 141 -18.34 -12.94 10.56
N LEU A 142 -17.49 -12.00 10.99
CA LEU A 142 -17.65 -11.27 12.26
C LEU A 142 -18.69 -10.12 12.18
N GLY A 143 -19.30 -9.87 11.02
CA GLY A 143 -20.29 -8.79 10.85
C GLY A 143 -19.71 -7.38 10.79
N ASN A 144 -18.37 -7.24 10.69
CA ASN A 144 -17.68 -5.95 10.73
C ASN A 144 -17.58 -5.25 9.36
N VAL A 145 -18.13 -5.85 8.29
CA VAL A 145 -17.96 -5.35 6.91
C VAL A 145 -19.20 -4.63 6.42
N CYS A 146 -19.07 -3.31 6.20
CA CYS A 146 -20.10 -2.50 5.54
C CYS A 146 -19.96 -2.59 4.01
N VAL A 147 -20.76 -3.45 3.37
CA VAL A 147 -20.70 -3.71 1.91
C VAL A 147 -20.88 -2.43 1.08
N ARG A 148 -21.76 -1.52 1.50
CA ARG A 148 -21.99 -0.25 0.79
C ARG A 148 -20.71 0.59 0.68
N ILE A 149 -19.94 0.67 1.77
CA ILE A 149 -18.67 1.40 1.79
C ILE A 149 -17.63 0.64 0.95
N ALA A 150 -17.55 -0.68 1.11
CA ALA A 150 -16.63 -1.52 0.34
C ALA A 150 -16.78 -1.34 -1.18
N ILE A 151 -18.01 -1.24 -1.69
CA ILE A 151 -18.26 -1.00 -3.13
C ILE A 151 -17.68 0.35 -3.57
N THR A 152 -17.90 1.42 -2.80
CA THR A 152 -17.34 2.74 -3.13
C THR A 152 -15.81 2.73 -3.18
N PHE A 153 -15.18 2.03 -2.23
CA PHE A 153 -13.73 1.83 -2.24
C PHE A 153 -13.26 1.05 -3.47
N VAL A 154 -13.95 -0.03 -3.85
CA VAL A 154 -13.59 -0.81 -5.05
C VAL A 154 -13.65 0.03 -6.31
N ILE A 155 -14.70 0.83 -6.50
CA ILE A 155 -14.83 1.70 -7.67
C ILE A 155 -13.71 2.74 -7.71
N GLY A 156 -13.45 3.41 -6.58
CA GLY A 156 -12.38 4.41 -6.49
C GLY A 156 -10.99 3.81 -6.73
N SER A 157 -10.69 2.66 -6.12
CA SER A 157 -9.41 1.97 -6.29
C SER A 157 -9.22 1.46 -7.72
N LEU A 158 -10.26 0.93 -8.36
CA LEU A 158 -10.18 0.48 -9.74
C LEU A 158 -9.90 1.65 -10.69
N ALA A 159 -10.65 2.75 -10.57
CA ALA A 159 -10.43 3.95 -11.36
C ALA A 159 -9.01 4.52 -11.15
N GLY A 160 -8.57 4.64 -9.89
CA GLY A 160 -7.25 5.14 -9.54
C GLY A 160 -6.11 4.26 -10.08
N ALA A 161 -6.20 2.94 -9.90
CA ALA A 161 -5.20 2.00 -10.39
C ALA A 161 -5.11 2.00 -11.92
N THR A 162 -6.26 2.03 -12.61
CA THR A 162 -6.28 2.09 -14.09
C THR A 162 -5.72 3.41 -14.60
N LEU A 163 -6.14 4.56 -14.05
CA LEU A 163 -5.63 5.87 -14.46
C LEU A 163 -4.12 6.00 -14.19
N GLY A 164 -3.65 5.56 -13.03
CA GLY A 164 -2.22 5.55 -12.71
C GLY A 164 -1.42 4.67 -13.69
N GLY A 165 -1.93 3.48 -14.02
CA GLY A 165 -1.33 2.62 -15.03
C GLY A 165 -1.29 3.25 -16.43
N MET A 166 -2.36 3.95 -16.83
CA MET A 166 -2.43 4.67 -18.10
C MET A 166 -1.41 5.82 -18.16
N ILE A 167 -1.28 6.60 -17.10
CA ILE A 167 -0.30 7.70 -17.00
C ILE A 167 1.12 7.12 -17.07
N ASN A 168 1.42 6.08 -16.28
CA ASN A 168 2.73 5.45 -16.29
C ASN A 168 3.09 4.91 -17.67
N ARG A 169 2.13 4.28 -18.36
CA ARG A 169 2.33 3.80 -19.73
C ARG A 169 2.50 4.96 -20.72
N GLY A 170 1.79 6.07 -20.53
CA GLY A 170 1.97 7.28 -21.34
C GLY A 170 3.38 7.86 -21.21
N LEU A 171 3.89 7.97 -19.98
CA LEU A 171 5.25 8.43 -19.69
C LEU A 171 6.33 7.49 -20.23
N TYR A 172 6.14 6.17 -20.13
CA TYR A 172 7.13 5.21 -20.60
C TYR A 172 7.25 5.15 -22.14
N ASN A 173 6.18 5.48 -22.86
CA ASN A 173 6.17 5.46 -24.34
C ASN A 173 6.41 6.85 -24.97
N ALA A 174 6.58 7.90 -24.17
CA ALA A 174 6.93 9.25 -24.62
C ALA A 174 8.45 9.39 -24.76
#